data_AF-A0A6N7PHP9-F1
#
_entry.id   AF-A0A6N7PHP9-F1
#
_cell.length_a   1.000
_cell.length_b   1.000
_cell.length_c   1.000
_cell.angle_alpha   90.00
_cell.angle_beta   90.00
_cell.angle_gamma   90.00
#
_symmetry.space_group_name_H-M   'P 1'
#
loop_
_entity.id
_entity.type
_entity.pdbx_description
1 polymer ?
#
loop_
_entity_poly.entity_id
_entity_poly.type
_entity_poly.pdbx_seq_one_letter_code
_entity_poly.pdbx_strand_id
1 'polypeptide(L)'
;MEYNDTRSKLENIIRGVIIEGSTDNCTAIRNLLCRSFSTSTTVKTDFESKSVIKEEQVEFLKTYALENNLWVNQAPDPQKFLARGGEASVYFDHDSKSVIKLNDGVYYATWLEFLIAL
;
A
#
# COMPACT_ATOMS: atom_id res chain seq x y z
N MET A 1 -0.47 -10.48 33.47
CA MET A 1 -0.87 -10.20 32.08
C MET A 1 -0.85 -8.69 31.94
N GLU A 2 0.18 -8.14 31.27
CA GLU A 2 0.46 -6.70 31.28
C GLU A 2 -0.56 -5.91 30.47
N TYR A 3 -1.30 -5.04 31.15
CA TYR A 3 -2.25 -4.07 30.58
C TYR A 3 -1.64 -3.16 29.50
N ASN A 4 -0.31 -3.01 29.52
CA ASN A 4 0.44 -2.16 28.59
C ASN A 4 0.56 -2.75 27.17
N ASP A 5 0.63 -4.09 27.07
CA ASP A 5 0.82 -4.79 25.78
C ASP A 5 -0.40 -4.66 24.87
N THR A 6 -1.62 -4.74 25.43
CA THR A 6 -2.86 -4.55 24.65
C THR A 6 -2.99 -3.12 24.14
N ARG A 7 -2.65 -2.12 24.96
CA ARG A 7 -2.70 -0.71 24.56
C ARG A 7 -1.69 -0.40 23.46
N SER A 8 -0.44 -0.84 23.60
CA SER A 8 0.59 -0.64 22.57
C SER A 8 0.24 -1.35 21.26
N LYS A 9 -0.35 -2.56 21.32
CA LYS A 9 -0.86 -3.25 20.13
C LYS A 9 -1.98 -2.48 19.44
N LEU A 10 -2.95 -1.97 20.21
CA LEU A 10 -4.03 -1.14 19.67
C LEU A 10 -3.50 0.17 19.08
N GLU A 11 -2.54 0.82 19.73
CA GLU A 11 -1.89 2.03 19.21
C GLU A 11 -1.13 1.75 17.92
N ASN A 12 -0.43 0.62 17.83
CA ASN A 12 0.24 0.19 16.60
C ASN A 12 -0.76 -0.09 15.47
N ILE A 13 -1.87 -0.76 15.77
CA ILE A 13 -2.96 -1.00 14.80
C ILE A 13 -3.55 0.33 14.31
N ILE A 14 -3.84 1.28 15.23
CA ILE A 14 -4.40 2.59 14.89
C ILE A 14 -3.41 3.43 14.07
N ARG A 15 -2.11 3.35 14.38
CA ARG A 15 -1.04 4.06 13.67
C ARG A 15 -0.61 3.38 12.37
N GLY A 16 -1.12 2.19 12.07
CA GLY A 16 -0.66 1.39 10.93
C GLY A 16 0.76 0.83 11.08
N VAL A 17 1.30 0.80 12.30
CA VAL A 17 2.64 0.25 12.58
C VAL A 17 2.57 -1.28 12.49
N ILE A 18 3.25 -1.82 11.50
CA ILE A 18 3.41 -3.27 11.30
C ILE A 18 4.22 -3.83 12.48
N ILE A 19 3.63 -4.71 13.28
CA ILE A 19 4.33 -5.45 14.33
C ILE A 19 5.10 -6.58 13.63
N GLU A 20 6.43 -6.52 13.73
CA GLU A 20 7.43 -7.34 13.03
C GLU A 20 7.09 -8.83 12.87
N GLY A 21 7.36 -9.37 11.68
CA GLY A 21 7.39 -10.82 11.44
C GLY A 21 7.35 -11.26 9.98
N SER A 22 6.72 -10.50 9.08
CA SER A 22 6.79 -10.76 7.64
C SER A 22 7.71 -9.73 6.99
N THR A 23 8.54 -10.18 6.04
CA THR A 23 9.27 -9.35 5.08
C THR A 23 8.48 -8.08 4.76
N ASP A 24 9.01 -6.90 5.09
CA ASP A 24 8.32 -5.63 4.86
C ASP A 24 8.27 -5.35 3.35
N ASN A 25 7.28 -5.96 2.70
CA ASN A 25 7.08 -5.90 1.26
C ASN A 25 6.79 -4.46 0.81
N CYS A 26 6.15 -3.66 1.66
CA CYS A 26 5.88 -2.24 1.41
C CYS A 26 7.18 -1.43 1.37
N THR A 27 8.07 -1.60 2.34
CA THR A 27 9.40 -0.97 2.31
C THR A 27 10.25 -1.49 1.14
N ALA A 28 10.20 -2.79 0.85
CA ALA A 28 10.95 -3.38 -0.25
C ALA A 28 10.55 -2.77 -1.60
N ILE A 29 9.24 -2.72 -1.89
CA ILE A 29 8.74 -2.16 -3.15
C ILE A 29 8.90 -0.65 -3.22
N ARG A 30 8.75 0.07 -2.10
CA ARG A 30 9.06 1.51 -2.00
C ARG A 30 10.51 1.77 -2.41
N ASN A 31 11.47 1.05 -1.81
CA ASN A 31 12.88 1.22 -2.11
C ASN A 31 13.22 0.86 -3.57
N LEU A 32 12.54 -0.14 -4.13
CA LEU A 32 12.69 -0.54 -5.53
C LEU A 32 12.13 0.52 -6.49
N LEU A 33 10.95 1.08 -6.21
CA LEU A 33 10.37 2.19 -6.96
C LEU A 33 11.24 3.44 -6.87
N CYS A 34 11.76 3.77 -5.68
CA CYS A 34 12.75 4.84 -5.54
C CYS A 34 13.89 4.63 -6.53
N ARG A 35 14.55 3.47 -6.53
CA ARG A 35 15.68 3.22 -7.44
C ARG A 35 15.30 3.26 -8.92
N SER A 36 14.14 2.72 -9.28
CA SER A 36 13.73 2.57 -10.67
C SER A 36 13.22 3.87 -11.30
N PHE A 37 12.71 4.80 -10.49
CA PHE A 37 12.09 6.04 -10.96
C PHE A 37 12.82 7.33 -10.50
N SER A 38 13.91 7.23 -9.71
CA SER A 38 14.71 8.39 -9.28
C SER A 38 15.61 8.97 -10.39
N THR A 39 15.83 8.26 -11.49
CA THR A 39 16.88 8.62 -12.47
C THR A 39 16.43 9.52 -13.63
N SER A 40 15.22 10.08 -13.62
CA SER A 40 14.88 11.13 -14.60
C SER A 40 15.28 12.50 -14.06
N THR A 41 16.55 12.87 -14.23
CA THR A 41 17.06 14.24 -14.00
C THR A 41 16.62 15.23 -15.09
N THR A 42 15.68 14.86 -15.95
CA THR A 42 15.31 15.67 -17.11
C THR A 42 13.88 16.18 -16.96
N VAL A 43 13.83 17.44 -16.51
CA VAL A 43 12.80 18.43 -16.83
C VAL A 43 11.46 18.29 -16.08
N LYS A 44 11.28 19.25 -15.16
CA LYS A 44 9.99 19.83 -14.76
C LYS A 44 9.06 19.97 -15.97
N THR A 45 7.98 19.19 -16.08
CA THR A 45 6.76 19.62 -16.79
C THR A 45 5.59 18.66 -16.56
N ASP A 46 4.48 19.24 -16.08
CA ASP A 46 3.08 18.81 -16.23
C ASP A 46 2.52 17.58 -15.51
N PHE A 47 1.27 17.75 -15.07
CA PHE A 47 0.37 16.73 -14.53
C PHE A 47 0.29 15.49 -15.43
N GLU A 48 0.38 15.69 -16.75
CA GLU A 48 0.39 14.60 -17.74
C GLU A 48 1.61 13.66 -17.56
N SER A 49 2.81 14.20 -17.29
CA SER A 49 3.99 13.35 -17.06
C SER A 49 3.86 12.52 -15.79
N LYS A 50 3.25 13.09 -14.73
CA LYS A 50 2.97 12.35 -13.50
C LYS A 50 1.91 11.26 -13.70
N SER A 51 0.89 11.51 -14.52
CA SER A 51 -0.12 10.50 -14.87
C SER A 51 0.53 9.31 -15.61
N VAL A 52 1.39 9.59 -16.59
CA VAL A 52 2.15 8.55 -17.32
C VAL A 52 3.04 7.75 -16.36
N ILE A 53 3.79 8.43 -15.47
CA ILE A 53 4.62 7.77 -14.47
C ILE A 53 3.77 6.90 -13.52
N LYS A 54 2.58 7.36 -13.11
CA LYS A 54 1.70 6.59 -12.23
C LYS A 54 1.22 5.31 -12.91
N GLU A 55 0.92 5.35 -14.21
CA GLU A 55 0.57 4.17 -15.01
C GLU A 55 1.76 3.21 -15.18
N GLU A 56 2.95 3.71 -15.48
CA GLU A 56 4.17 2.88 -15.53
C GLU A 56 4.45 2.18 -14.20
N GLN A 57 4.24 2.89 -13.08
CA GLN A 57 4.36 2.32 -11.74
C GLN A 57 3.30 1.25 -11.46
N VAL A 58 2.08 1.34 -12.02
CA VAL A 58 1.07 0.27 -11.92
C VAL A 58 1.60 -1.01 -12.56
N GLU A 59 2.10 -0.94 -13.78
CA GLU A 59 2.60 -2.13 -14.49
C GLU A 59 3.83 -2.73 -13.80
N PHE A 60 4.71 -1.86 -13.28
CA PHE A 60 5.83 -2.29 -12.44
C PHE A 60 5.37 -3.03 -11.18
N LEU A 61 4.41 -2.46 -10.44
CA LEU A 61 3.85 -3.04 -9.22
C LEU A 61 3.15 -4.38 -9.49
N LYS A 62 2.39 -4.49 -10.59
CA LYS A 62 1.76 -5.75 -11.02
C LYS A 62 2.79 -6.83 -11.27
N THR A 63 3.83 -6.51 -12.05
CA THR A 63 4.90 -7.46 -12.38
C THR A 63 5.61 -7.94 -11.12
N TYR A 64 6.02 -7.00 -10.26
CA TYR A 64 6.66 -7.32 -8.99
C TYR A 64 5.77 -8.19 -8.09
N ALA A 65 4.47 -7.88 -8.00
CA ALA A 65 3.54 -8.63 -7.18
C ALA A 65 3.33 -10.07 -7.71
N LEU A 66 3.31 -10.26 -9.02
CA LEU A 66 3.25 -11.60 -9.63
C LEU A 66 4.53 -12.40 -9.37
N GLU A 67 5.70 -11.80 -9.60
CA GLU A 67 7.00 -12.46 -9.40
C GLU A 67 7.28 -12.87 -7.95
N ASN A 68 6.77 -12.09 -6.99
CA ASN A 68 6.99 -12.30 -5.56
C ASN A 68 5.83 -13.01 -4.85
N ASN A 69 4.84 -13.53 -5.59
CA ASN A 69 3.64 -14.18 -5.03
C ASN A 69 2.85 -13.28 -4.05
N LEU A 70 2.79 -11.98 -4.33
CA LEU A 70 2.04 -10.98 -3.56
C LEU A 70 0.70 -10.61 -4.22
N TRP A 71 0.43 -11.13 -5.43
CA TRP A 71 -0.80 -10.85 -6.16
C TRP A 71 -2.01 -11.52 -5.50
N VAL A 72 -3.02 -10.72 -5.13
CA VAL A 72 -4.28 -11.21 -4.57
C VAL A 72 -5.26 -11.47 -5.72
N ASN A 73 -5.61 -12.75 -5.93
CA ASN A 73 -6.41 -13.19 -7.07
C ASN A 73 -7.92 -12.92 -6.96
N GLN A 74 -8.41 -12.60 -5.76
CA GLN A 74 -9.83 -12.38 -5.51
C GLN A 74 -10.03 -11.01 -4.88
N ALA A 75 -10.98 -10.25 -5.44
CA ALA A 75 -11.41 -9.01 -4.82
C ALA A 75 -12.05 -9.31 -3.44
N PRO A 76 -11.92 -8.40 -2.45
CA PRO A 76 -12.59 -8.54 -1.17
C PRO A 76 -14.10 -8.73 -1.31
N ASP A 77 -14.66 -9.59 -0.47
CA ASP A 77 -16.10 -9.83 -0.39
C ASP A 77 -16.83 -8.54 0.05
N PRO A 78 -17.76 -8.00 -0.75
CA PRO A 78 -18.54 -6.82 -0.37
C PRO A 78 -19.30 -6.98 0.95
N GLN A 79 -19.69 -8.21 1.33
CA GLN A 79 -20.37 -8.48 2.60
C GLN A 79 -19.45 -8.32 3.81
N LYS A 80 -18.13 -8.33 3.60
CA LYS A 80 -17.11 -8.15 4.63
C LYS A 80 -16.66 -6.69 4.78
N PHE A 81 -17.36 -5.75 4.15
CA PHE A 81 -17.06 -4.33 4.27
C PHE A 81 -17.12 -3.86 5.72
N LEU A 82 -16.08 -3.14 6.15
CA LEU A 82 -15.96 -2.59 7.50
C LEU A 82 -16.12 -1.07 7.51
N ALA A 83 -15.35 -0.37 6.68
CA ALA A 83 -15.31 1.09 6.67
C ALA A 83 -14.78 1.64 5.35
N ARG A 84 -15.10 2.90 5.06
CA ARG A 84 -14.58 3.66 3.91
C ARG A 84 -14.13 5.05 4.36
N GLY A 85 -12.93 5.44 3.95
CA GLY A 85 -12.41 6.80 4.02
C GLY A 85 -12.39 7.47 2.64
N GLY A 86 -11.71 8.62 2.55
CA GLY A 86 -11.60 9.38 1.29
C GLY A 86 -10.86 8.63 0.16
N GLU A 87 -9.92 7.76 0.51
CA GLU A 87 -9.01 7.06 -0.44
C GLU A 87 -9.07 5.53 -0.34
N ALA A 88 -9.67 5.00 0.73
CA ALA A 88 -9.55 3.60 1.06
C ALA A 88 -10.85 2.97 1.54
N SER A 89 -11.07 1.72 1.13
CA SER A 89 -12.10 0.84 1.67
C SER A 89 -11.44 -0.32 2.41
N VAL A 90 -11.96 -0.66 3.58
CA VAL A 90 -11.44 -1.71 4.46
C VAL A 90 -12.47 -2.82 4.57
N TYR A 91 -12.00 -4.06 4.42
CA TYR A 91 -12.80 -5.28 4.49
C TYR A 91 -12.16 -6.25 5.47
N PHE A 92 -12.94 -7.12 6.11
CA PHE A 92 -12.39 -8.28 6.79
C PHE A 92 -11.86 -9.29 5.77
N ASP A 93 -10.73 -9.91 6.10
CA ASP A 93 -10.23 -11.07 5.36
C ASP A 93 -11.05 -12.33 5.69
N HIS A 94 -10.75 -13.46 5.04
CA HIS A 94 -11.39 -14.76 5.23
C HIS A 94 -11.43 -15.21 6.69
N ASP A 95 -10.38 -14.95 7.47
CA ASP A 95 -10.23 -15.36 8.85
C ASP A 95 -10.84 -14.39 9.89
N SER A 96 -11.30 -13.21 9.44
CA SER A 96 -11.79 -12.11 10.28
C SER A 96 -10.82 -11.65 11.38
N LYS A 97 -9.52 -11.96 11.25
CA LYS A 97 -8.45 -11.52 12.16
C LYS A 97 -7.53 -10.50 11.50
N SER A 98 -7.46 -10.51 10.17
CA SER A 98 -6.81 -9.48 9.37
C SER A 98 -7.85 -8.68 8.58
N VAL A 99 -7.37 -7.59 7.98
CA VAL A 99 -8.17 -6.74 7.11
C VAL A 99 -7.48 -6.58 5.76
N ILE A 100 -8.28 -6.46 4.71
CA ILE A 100 -7.83 -6.07 3.38
C ILE A 100 -8.18 -4.60 3.17
N LYS A 101 -7.17 -3.77 2.89
CA LYS A 101 -7.33 -2.35 2.57
C LYS A 101 -7.13 -2.14 1.07
N LEU A 102 -8.20 -1.77 0.37
CA LEU A 102 -8.15 -1.32 -1.02
C LEU A 102 -7.95 0.19 -1.05
N ASN A 103 -6.83 0.66 -1.61
CA ASN A 103 -6.55 2.09 -1.79
C ASN A 103 -6.61 2.42 -3.28
N ASP A 104 -7.24 3.55 -3.62
CA ASP A 104 -7.23 4.07 -5.00
C ASP A 104 -6.06 5.01 -5.29
N GLY A 105 -5.32 5.45 -4.24
CA GLY A 105 -4.17 6.33 -4.37
C GLY A 105 -4.54 7.72 -4.91
N VAL A 106 -5.80 8.15 -4.83
CA VAL A 106 -6.30 9.32 -5.58
C VAL A 106 -5.67 10.64 -5.15
N TYR A 107 -5.24 10.75 -3.88
CA TYR A 107 -4.61 11.96 -3.36
C TYR A 107 -3.13 12.10 -3.73
N TYR A 108 -2.52 11.07 -4.33
CA TYR A 108 -1.11 11.05 -4.69
C TYR A 108 -0.92 11.09 -6.20
N ALA A 109 0.08 11.85 -6.66
CA ALA A 109 0.33 11.97 -8.08
C ALA A 109 1.08 10.75 -8.64
N THR A 110 1.73 9.95 -7.78
CA THR A 110 2.37 8.67 -8.14
C THR A 110 2.16 7.62 -7.04
N TRP A 111 2.32 6.33 -7.36
CA TRP A 111 2.29 5.27 -6.35
C TRP A 111 3.52 5.29 -5.43
N LEU A 112 4.65 5.82 -5.91
CA LEU A 112 5.82 6.07 -5.07
C LEU A 112 5.52 7.10 -3.98
N GLU A 113 4.87 8.22 -4.30
CA GLU A 113 4.43 9.21 -3.31
C GLU A 113 3.51 8.57 -2.27
N PHE A 114 2.54 7.74 -2.70
CA PHE A 114 1.67 6.96 -1.80
C PHE A 114 2.45 6.03 -0.87
N LEU A 115 3.40 5.26 -1.40
CA LEU A 115 4.23 4.31 -0.63
C LEU A 115 5.25 4.96 0.31
N ILE A 116 5.58 6.24 0.08
CA ILE A 116 6.38 7.04 1.02
C ILE A 116 5.54 7.52 2.20
N ALA A 117 4.24 7.75 1.98
CA ALA A 117 3.30 8.25 2.99
C ALA A 117 2.68 7.15 3.86
N LEU A 118 2.89 5.87 3.50
CA LEU A 118 2.56 4.69 4.29
C LEU A 118 3.51 4.52 5.48
#